data_AF-A0A1L6I3R8-F1
#
_entry.id   AF-A0A1L6I3R8-F1
#
_cell.length_a   1.000
_cell.length_b   1.000
_cell.length_c   1.000
_cell.angle_alpha   90.00
_cell.angle_beta   90.00
_cell.angle_gamma   90.00
#
_symmetry.space_group_name_H-M   'P 1'
#
loop_
_entity.id
_entity.type
_entity.pdbx_description
1 polymer ?
#
loop_
_entity_poly.entity_id
_entity_poly.type
_entity_poly.pdbx_seq_one_letter_code
_entity_poly.pdbx_strand_id
1 'polypeptide(L)'
;MSVQQVHEQKETIEVDVLLPGHDPRTTTSLFRRSRAQLLERDGARCFISNKTAEELGAPLEAHHHPIERCYAEIIDWPKFAADCKRGLWGPHAAAFDWLSFLAAKPFDPYRFVDDMTVNGVLLGKQFHTAKDAGIHMLPYPIWIAQKYAREGYQFSPTEVIHHDPEHL
;
A
#
# COMPACT_ATOMS: atom_id res chain seq x y z
N MET A 1 19.20 -20.80 2.30
CA MET A 1 19.53 -21.41 0.99
C MET A 1 19.40 -20.34 -0.09
N SER A 2 20.43 -20.10 -0.90
CA SER A 2 20.34 -19.16 -2.03
C SER A 2 19.50 -19.75 -3.17
N VAL A 3 18.88 -18.89 -3.99
CA VAL A 3 18.19 -19.31 -5.22
C VAL A 3 19.25 -19.61 -6.28
N GLN A 4 19.29 -20.84 -6.78
CA GLN A 4 20.38 -21.35 -7.66
C GLN A 4 20.00 -21.35 -9.15
N GLN A 5 18.69 -21.36 -9.45
CA GLN A 5 18.17 -21.33 -10.81
C GLN A 5 17.10 -20.25 -10.88
N VAL A 6 17.20 -19.41 -11.90
CA VAL A 6 16.23 -18.36 -12.20
C VAL A 6 15.77 -18.52 -13.64
N HIS A 7 14.48 -18.30 -13.87
CA HIS A 7 13.91 -18.18 -15.21
C HIS A 7 13.40 -16.74 -15.36
N GLU A 8 13.65 -16.14 -16.51
CA GLU A 8 13.14 -14.79 -16.80
C GLU A 8 11.65 -14.88 -17.15
N GLN A 9 10.82 -14.13 -16.42
CA GLN A 9 9.48 -13.75 -16.86
C GLN A 9 9.57 -12.34 -17.44
N LYS A 10 9.32 -12.21 -18.75
CA LYS A 10 9.30 -10.93 -19.44
C LYS A 10 7.95 -10.75 -20.12
N GLU A 11 7.23 -9.71 -19.73
CA GLU A 11 5.87 -9.45 -20.18
C GLU A 11 5.70 -7.96 -20.50
N THR A 12 4.81 -7.67 -21.45
CA THR A 12 4.28 -6.31 -21.66
C THR A 12 2.85 -6.33 -21.16
N ILE A 13 2.55 -5.50 -20.16
CA ILE A 13 1.21 -5.38 -19.58
C ILE A 13 0.60 -4.06 -20.06
N GLU A 14 -0.49 -4.15 -20.80
CA GLU A 14 -1.33 -3.02 -21.19
C GLU A 14 -2.65 -3.13 -20.42
N VAL A 15 -3.05 -2.05 -19.75
CA VAL A 15 -4.28 -2.01 -18.95
C VAL A 15 -5.05 -0.74 -19.27
N ASP A 16 -6.26 -0.92 -19.77
CA ASP A 16 -7.23 0.16 -19.91
C ASP A 16 -8.18 0.17 -18.71
N VAL A 17 -8.13 1.23 -17.91
CA VAL A 17 -9.04 1.42 -16.78
C VAL A 17 -9.83 2.71 -16.95
N LEU A 18 -11.16 2.59 -16.89
CA LEU A 18 -12.06 3.74 -16.83
C LEU A 18 -12.16 4.23 -15.39
N LEU A 19 -11.33 5.20 -15.03
CA LEU A 19 -11.40 5.83 -13.71
C LEU A 19 -12.69 6.62 -13.56
N PRO A 20 -13.40 6.54 -12.42
CA PRO A 20 -14.52 7.43 -12.16
C PRO A 20 -14.02 8.88 -12.07
N GLY A 21 -14.91 9.83 -12.33
CA GLY A 21 -14.65 11.22 -11.95
C GLY A 21 -14.45 11.29 -10.44
N HIS A 22 -13.34 11.86 -10.00
CA HIS A 22 -13.01 12.00 -8.58
C HIS A 22 -12.38 13.36 -8.33
N ASP A 23 -12.42 13.82 -7.08
CA ASP A 23 -11.81 15.09 -6.71
C ASP A 23 -10.29 15.06 -6.97
N PRO A 24 -9.70 16.19 -7.39
CA PRO A 24 -8.25 16.30 -7.57
C PRO A 24 -7.50 15.83 -6.34
N ARG A 25 -6.35 15.18 -6.57
CA ARG A 25 -5.48 14.77 -5.48
C ARG A 25 -5.03 16.00 -4.69
N THR A 26 -5.41 16.05 -3.42
CA THR A 26 -4.93 17.06 -2.48
C THR A 26 -4.42 16.39 -1.22
N THR A 27 -3.38 16.96 -0.61
CA THR A 27 -2.89 16.48 0.69
C THR A 27 -3.78 17.06 1.79
N THR A 28 -4.86 16.34 2.11
CA THR A 28 -5.83 16.75 3.13
C THR A 28 -5.19 16.83 4.52
N SER A 29 -5.84 17.57 5.43
CA SER A 29 -5.41 17.66 6.82
C SER A 29 -5.48 16.30 7.53
N LEU A 30 -6.49 15.48 7.18
CA LEU A 30 -6.62 14.10 7.60
C LEU A 30 -5.38 13.31 7.17
N PHE A 31 -5.10 13.23 5.86
CA PHE A 31 -3.96 12.48 5.32
C PHE A 31 -2.65 12.84 6.01
N ARG A 32 -2.36 14.14 6.16
CA ARG A 32 -1.11 14.61 6.79
C ARG A 32 -0.99 14.13 8.24
N ARG A 33 -2.07 14.22 9.02
CA ARG A 33 -2.09 13.80 10.42
C ARG A 33 -2.01 12.28 10.56
N SER A 34 -2.84 11.55 9.82
CA SER A 34 -2.87 10.08 9.87
C SER A 34 -1.59 9.46 9.32
N ARG A 35 -0.90 10.10 8.36
CA ARG A 35 0.42 9.65 7.90
C ARG A 35 1.48 9.72 9.00
N ALA A 36 1.45 10.75 9.85
CA ALA A 36 2.36 10.82 10.99
C ALA A 36 2.10 9.69 11.99
N GLN A 37 0.81 9.41 12.25
CA GLN A 37 0.40 8.29 13.11
C GLN A 37 0.77 6.92 12.51
N LEU A 38 0.66 6.76 11.18
CA LEU A 38 1.10 5.58 10.46
C LEU A 38 2.62 5.35 10.63
N LEU A 39 3.43 6.41 10.50
CA LEU A 39 4.87 6.32 10.75
C LEU A 39 5.19 5.86 12.17
N GLU A 40 4.49 6.39 13.18
CA GLU A 40 4.68 5.95 14.57
C GLU A 40 4.25 4.48 14.77
N ARG A 41 3.07 4.11 14.26
CA ARG A 41 2.49 2.76 14.37
C ARG A 41 3.40 1.69 13.76
N ASP A 42 3.95 1.95 12.58
CA ASP A 42 4.72 0.99 11.79
C ASP A 42 6.24 1.12 12.04
N GLY A 43 6.65 1.84 13.09
CA GLY A 43 8.06 2.05 13.42
C GLY A 43 8.86 2.77 12.33
N ALA A 44 8.18 3.52 11.46
CA ALA A 44 8.72 4.18 10.28
C ALA A 44 9.53 3.23 9.38
N ARG A 45 8.99 2.02 9.16
CA ARG A 45 9.59 0.98 8.31
C ARG A 45 8.77 0.69 7.08
N CYS A 46 9.46 0.37 5.99
CA CYS A 46 8.85 -0.05 4.73
C CYS A 46 8.15 -1.40 4.89
N PHE A 47 6.93 -1.54 4.40
CA PHE A 47 6.17 -2.79 4.47
C PHE A 47 6.85 -3.96 3.72
N ILE A 48 7.58 -3.69 2.63
CA ILE A 48 8.22 -4.73 1.81
C ILE A 48 9.60 -5.11 2.37
N SER A 49 10.48 -4.14 2.57
CA SER A 49 11.87 -4.39 2.99
C SER A 49 12.11 -4.30 4.48
N ASN A 50 11.16 -3.78 5.24
CA ASN A 50 11.29 -3.48 6.66
C ASN A 50 12.39 -2.46 7.03
N LYS A 51 13.06 -1.88 6.03
CA LYS A 51 14.04 -0.81 6.21
C LYS A 51 13.38 0.52 6.54
N THR A 52 14.05 1.31 7.36
CA THR A 52 13.75 2.71 7.64
C THR A 52 14.09 3.62 6.46
N ALA A 53 13.66 4.88 6.52
CA ALA A 53 14.05 5.88 5.53
C ALA A 53 15.57 6.12 5.45
N GLU A 54 16.28 6.01 6.57
CA GLU A 54 17.73 6.18 6.64
C GLU A 54 18.46 5.04 5.92
N GLU A 55 18.08 3.79 6.20
CA GLU A 55 18.65 2.60 5.55
C GLU A 55 18.33 2.51 4.06
N LEU A 56 17.23 3.13 3.62
CA LEU A 56 16.87 3.27 2.21
C LEU A 56 17.53 4.47 1.53
N GLY A 57 18.10 5.41 2.30
CA GLY A 57 18.61 6.68 1.79
C GLY A 57 17.55 7.62 1.20
N ALA A 58 16.26 7.37 1.46
CA ALA A 58 15.15 8.16 0.94
C ALA A 58 13.91 8.09 1.86
N PRO A 59 13.06 9.13 1.90
CA PRO A 59 11.83 9.11 2.71
C PRO A 59 10.87 7.98 2.32
N LEU A 60 10.19 7.41 3.32
CA LEU A 60 9.05 6.51 3.09
C LEU A 60 7.83 7.28 2.57
N GLU A 61 7.13 6.64 1.63
CA GLU A 61 5.90 7.12 1.03
C GLU A 61 4.71 6.36 1.64
N ALA A 62 3.62 7.08 1.90
CA ALA A 62 2.37 6.44 2.32
C ALA A 62 1.53 6.14 1.07
N HIS A 63 1.12 4.89 0.94
CA HIS A 63 0.31 4.38 -0.15
C HIS A 63 -1.09 4.00 0.34
N HIS A 64 -2.11 4.24 -0.48
CA HIS A 64 -3.49 3.92 -0.17
C HIS A 64 -3.75 2.43 -0.37
N HIS A 65 -3.99 1.66 0.70
CA HIS A 65 -4.25 0.23 0.61
C HIS A 65 -5.26 -0.20 1.67
N PRO A 66 -6.35 -0.90 1.29
CA PRO A 66 -6.57 -1.53 -0.01
C PRO A 66 -7.33 -0.69 -1.04
N ILE A 67 -7.88 0.47 -0.66
CA ILE A 67 -8.70 1.29 -1.56
C ILE A 67 -7.89 2.49 -2.03
N GLU A 68 -7.54 2.49 -3.32
CA GLU A 68 -6.90 3.64 -3.96
C GLU A 68 -7.81 4.86 -3.97
N ARG A 69 -7.19 6.03 -3.85
CA ARG A 69 -7.94 7.28 -3.77
C ARG A 69 -8.81 7.55 -5.00
N CYS A 70 -8.34 7.19 -6.19
CA CYS A 70 -9.08 7.40 -7.44
C CYS A 70 -10.33 6.52 -7.57
N TYR A 71 -10.48 5.44 -6.78
CA TYR A 71 -11.64 4.56 -6.83
C TYR A 71 -12.67 4.82 -5.74
N ALA A 72 -12.47 5.84 -4.89
CA ALA A 72 -13.33 6.14 -3.74
C ALA A 72 -14.84 6.13 -4.07
N GLU A 73 -15.21 6.69 -5.23
CA GLU A 73 -16.59 6.86 -5.67
C GLU A 73 -17.26 5.58 -6.20
N ILE A 74 -16.50 4.54 -6.55
CA ILE A 74 -17.05 3.27 -7.09
C ILE A 74 -17.12 2.16 -6.06
N ILE A 75 -16.65 2.39 -4.82
CA ILE A 75 -16.66 1.37 -3.78
C ILE A 75 -18.08 1.16 -3.24
N ASP A 76 -18.51 -0.09 -3.22
CA ASP A 76 -19.63 -0.53 -2.38
C ASP A 76 -19.19 -0.52 -0.91
N TRP A 77 -19.36 0.63 -0.26
CA TRP A 77 -18.93 0.86 1.12
C TRP A 77 -19.59 -0.07 2.14
N PRO A 78 -20.90 -0.38 2.09
CA PRO A 78 -21.50 -1.40 2.94
C PRO A 78 -20.83 -2.78 2.80
N LYS A 79 -20.55 -3.22 1.57
CA LYS A 79 -19.86 -4.50 1.33
C LYS A 79 -18.43 -4.47 1.87
N PHE A 80 -17.68 -3.43 1.57
CA PHE A 80 -16.31 -3.28 2.05
C PHE A 80 -16.24 -3.22 3.58
N ALA A 81 -17.15 -2.49 4.23
CA ALA A 81 -17.27 -2.44 5.68
C ALA A 81 -17.53 -3.84 6.30
N ALA A 82 -18.35 -4.67 5.64
CA ALA A 82 -18.60 -6.03 6.11
C ALA A 82 -17.34 -6.90 6.05
N ASP A 83 -16.51 -6.75 5.01
CA ASP A 83 -15.23 -7.45 4.90
C ASP A 83 -14.22 -6.97 5.94
N CYS A 84 -14.12 -5.66 6.16
CA CYS A 84 -13.28 -5.08 7.20
C CYS A 84 -13.67 -5.57 8.60
N LYS A 85 -14.97 -5.59 8.94
CA LYS A 85 -15.47 -6.11 10.23
C LYS A 85 -15.17 -7.59 10.46
N ARG A 86 -15.04 -8.38 9.39
CA ARG A 86 -14.58 -9.79 9.46
C ARG A 86 -13.06 -9.94 9.54
N GLY A 87 -12.31 -8.83 9.53
CA GLY A 87 -10.85 -8.82 9.64
C GLY A 87 -10.09 -9.08 8.33
N LEU A 88 -10.78 -9.12 7.17
CA LEU A 88 -10.12 -9.44 5.89
C LEU A 88 -9.01 -8.43 5.53
N TRP A 89 -9.17 -7.18 5.96
CA TRP A 89 -8.24 -6.08 5.71
C TRP A 89 -7.45 -5.67 6.95
N GLY A 90 -7.33 -6.57 7.92
CA GLY A 90 -6.56 -6.36 9.15
C GLY A 90 -7.29 -5.59 10.25
N PRO A 91 -6.67 -5.52 11.45
CA PRO A 91 -7.33 -5.02 12.66
C PRO A 91 -7.62 -3.52 12.63
N HIS A 92 -6.80 -2.72 11.92
CA HIS A 92 -7.01 -1.28 11.85
C HIS A 92 -8.25 -0.91 11.03
N ALA A 93 -8.41 -1.52 9.85
CA ALA A 93 -9.63 -1.36 9.07
C ALA A 93 -10.85 -1.96 9.79
N ALA A 94 -10.69 -3.06 10.53
CA ALA A 94 -11.77 -3.64 11.34
C ALA A 94 -12.24 -2.70 12.46
N ALA A 95 -11.32 -1.96 13.09
CA ALA A 95 -11.58 -1.05 14.19
C ALA A 95 -12.13 0.33 13.76
N PHE A 96 -12.16 0.61 12.46
CA PHE A 96 -12.73 1.86 11.94
C PHE A 96 -14.21 2.01 12.34
N ASP A 97 -14.65 3.24 12.62
CA ASP A 97 -16.05 3.53 12.97
C ASP A 97 -16.97 3.48 11.75
N TRP A 98 -17.22 2.25 11.29
CA TRP A 98 -18.07 1.95 10.14
C TRP A 98 -19.51 2.43 10.32
N LEU A 99 -20.02 2.48 11.56
CA LEU A 99 -21.39 2.92 11.81
C LEU A 99 -21.53 4.42 11.53
N SER A 100 -20.66 5.24 12.12
CA SER A 100 -20.68 6.68 11.89
C SER A 100 -20.24 7.06 10.47
N PHE A 101 -19.38 6.26 9.84
CA PHE A 101 -18.99 6.47 8.44
C PHE A 101 -20.18 6.27 7.49
N LEU A 102 -20.89 5.13 7.58
CA LEU A 102 -22.02 4.82 6.71
C LEU A 102 -23.25 5.70 6.99
N ALA A 103 -23.42 6.15 8.23
CA ALA A 103 -24.52 7.04 8.61
C ALA A 103 -24.31 8.51 8.18
N ALA A 104 -23.10 8.89 7.79
CA ALA A 104 -22.75 10.28 7.49
C ALA A 104 -23.63 10.91 6.39
N LYS A 105 -23.99 12.19 6.59
CA LYS A 105 -24.74 13.01 5.64
C LYS A 105 -24.17 14.45 5.65
N PRO A 106 -23.57 14.94 4.55
CA PRO A 106 -23.31 14.21 3.31
C PRO A 106 -22.38 13.02 3.53
N PHE A 107 -22.48 12.01 2.66
CA PHE A 107 -21.53 10.90 2.65
C PHE A 107 -20.19 11.40 2.08
N ASP A 108 -19.09 11.03 2.72
CA ASP A 108 -17.75 11.42 2.33
C ASP A 108 -16.82 10.19 2.40
N PRO A 109 -16.47 9.58 1.25
CA PRO A 109 -15.61 8.40 1.23
C PRO A 109 -14.16 8.72 1.66
N TYR A 110 -13.72 9.98 1.55
CA TYR A 110 -12.36 10.39 1.87
C TYR A 110 -12.08 10.37 3.37
N ARG A 111 -13.12 10.30 4.22
CA ARG A 111 -12.97 10.01 5.66
C ARG A 111 -12.32 8.66 5.96
N PHE A 112 -12.48 7.68 5.08
CA PHE A 112 -11.76 6.40 5.15
C PHE A 112 -10.51 6.42 4.27
N VAL A 113 -10.67 6.84 3.01
CA VAL A 113 -9.62 6.72 2.00
C VAL A 113 -8.36 7.49 2.42
N ASP A 114 -8.50 8.75 2.84
CA ASP A 114 -7.34 9.56 3.24
C ASP A 114 -6.84 9.24 4.66
N ASP A 115 -7.56 8.43 5.44
CA ASP A 115 -7.14 8.01 6.77
C ASP A 115 -6.09 6.89 6.68
N MET A 116 -4.82 7.32 6.66
CA MET A 116 -3.67 6.42 6.59
C MET A 116 -3.50 5.51 7.82
N THR A 117 -4.24 5.71 8.91
CA THR A 117 -4.23 4.77 10.04
C THR A 117 -5.02 3.50 9.74
N VAL A 118 -5.94 3.54 8.76
CA VAL A 118 -6.80 2.40 8.39
C VAL A 118 -6.68 1.99 6.92
N ASN A 119 -6.24 2.90 6.05
CA ASN A 119 -6.08 2.68 4.60
C ASN A 119 -4.64 3.00 4.12
N GLY A 120 -3.66 2.96 5.03
CA GLY A 120 -2.27 3.34 4.74
C GLY A 120 -1.28 2.20 4.92
N VAL A 121 -0.34 2.10 3.98
CA VAL A 121 0.86 1.27 4.07
C VAL A 121 2.10 2.11 3.73
N LEU A 122 3.20 1.91 4.45
CA LEU A 122 4.46 2.60 4.19
C LEU A 122 5.31 1.83 3.19
N LEU A 123 5.84 2.52 2.19
CA LEU A 123 6.69 1.93 1.15
C LEU A 123 7.92 2.80 0.89
N GLY A 124 9.05 2.15 0.64
CA GLY A 124 10.16 2.79 -0.05
C GLY A 124 9.75 3.13 -1.48
N LYS A 125 10.32 4.19 -2.05
CA LYS A 125 10.01 4.64 -3.42
C LYS A 125 10.12 3.53 -4.46
N GLN A 126 11.08 2.62 -4.28
CA GLN A 126 11.29 1.46 -5.15
C GLN A 126 10.10 0.49 -5.15
N PHE A 127 9.44 0.31 -4.01
CA PHE A 127 8.28 -0.58 -3.88
C PHE A 127 6.94 0.11 -4.12
N HIS A 128 6.95 1.43 -4.29
CA HIS A 128 5.75 2.23 -4.54
C HIS A 128 5.59 2.57 -6.02
N THR A 129 6.53 3.33 -6.59
CA THR A 129 6.39 3.96 -7.91
C THR A 129 7.49 3.60 -8.90
N ALA A 130 8.55 2.90 -8.47
CA ALA A 130 9.60 2.53 -9.40
C ALA A 130 9.12 1.53 -10.45
N LYS A 131 9.61 1.74 -11.68
CA LYS A 131 9.40 0.84 -12.80
C LYS A 131 9.84 -0.58 -12.42
N ASP A 132 9.07 -1.58 -12.82
CA ASP A 132 9.37 -3.01 -12.66
C ASP A 132 9.48 -3.52 -11.20
N ALA A 133 9.11 -2.72 -10.18
CA ALA A 133 9.17 -3.10 -8.76
C ALA A 133 8.02 -2.53 -7.90
N GLY A 134 7.47 -1.38 -8.30
CA GLY A 134 6.45 -0.67 -7.53
C GLY A 134 5.05 -1.30 -7.58
N ILE A 135 4.26 -1.08 -6.53
CA ILE A 135 2.87 -1.56 -6.44
C ILE A 135 1.97 -1.00 -7.55
N HIS A 136 2.27 0.20 -8.05
CA HIS A 136 1.55 0.78 -9.19
C HIS A 136 1.99 0.22 -10.55
N MET A 137 3.05 -0.59 -10.58
CA MET A 137 3.66 -1.08 -11.83
C MET A 137 3.49 -2.59 -12.03
N LEU A 138 3.26 -3.34 -10.96
CA LEU A 138 3.22 -4.81 -10.98
C LEU A 138 1.86 -5.34 -10.55
N PRO A 139 1.37 -6.44 -11.15
CA PRO A 139 0.28 -7.21 -10.60
C PRO A 139 0.56 -7.61 -9.15
N TYR A 140 -0.45 -7.53 -8.28
CA TYR A 140 -0.29 -7.76 -6.84
C TYR A 140 0.47 -9.04 -6.47
N PRO A 141 0.22 -10.22 -7.10
CA PRO A 141 0.97 -11.44 -6.78
C PRO A 141 2.48 -11.33 -7.04
N ILE A 142 2.88 -10.59 -8.07
CA ILE A 142 4.29 -10.36 -8.41
C ILE A 142 4.89 -9.35 -7.43
N TRP A 143 4.16 -8.26 -7.14
CA TRP A 143 4.59 -7.23 -6.20
C TRP A 143 4.84 -7.78 -4.80
N ILE A 144 3.88 -8.54 -4.25
CA ILE A 144 3.94 -9.04 -2.86
C ILE A 144 5.02 -10.11 -2.67
N ALA A 145 5.43 -10.79 -3.75
CA ALA A 145 6.53 -11.77 -3.70
C ALA A 145 7.84 -11.14 -3.21
N GLN A 146 8.08 -9.85 -3.48
CA GLN A 146 9.28 -9.11 -3.02
C GLN A 146 9.40 -9.06 -1.49
N LYS A 147 8.27 -9.04 -0.77
CA LYS A 147 8.25 -9.04 0.71
C LYS A 147 8.78 -10.34 1.30
N TYR A 148 8.57 -11.45 0.61
CA TYR A 148 8.92 -12.79 1.09
C TYR A 148 10.07 -13.43 0.32
N ALA A 149 10.57 -12.75 -0.71
CA ALA A 149 11.73 -13.15 -1.46
C ALA A 149 12.95 -13.25 -0.53
N ARG A 150 13.85 -14.16 -0.84
CA ARG A 150 15.06 -14.36 -0.03
C ARG A 150 15.99 -13.16 -0.18
N GLU A 151 16.70 -12.82 0.90
CA GLU A 151 17.75 -11.81 0.91
C GLU A 151 18.75 -12.02 -0.25
N GLY A 152 19.08 -10.94 -0.95
CA GLY A 152 19.99 -10.91 -2.10
C GLY A 152 19.39 -11.45 -3.41
N TYR A 153 18.09 -11.74 -3.45
CA TYR A 153 17.45 -12.20 -4.69
C TYR A 153 17.38 -11.07 -5.74
N GLN A 154 17.90 -11.31 -6.94
CA GLN A 154 17.73 -10.42 -8.08
C GLN A 154 16.28 -10.54 -8.58
N PHE A 155 15.42 -9.61 -8.18
CA PHE A 155 13.99 -9.65 -8.51
C PHE A 155 13.71 -9.13 -9.93
N SER A 156 14.36 -8.05 -10.30
CA SER A 156 14.31 -7.47 -11.66
C SER A 156 15.71 -7.00 -12.04
N PRO A 157 15.99 -6.60 -13.30
CA PRO A 157 17.31 -6.07 -13.69
C PRO A 157 17.80 -4.88 -12.85
N THR A 158 16.91 -4.18 -12.15
CA THR A 158 17.21 -2.99 -11.35
C THR A 158 16.94 -3.14 -9.86
N GLU A 159 16.36 -4.26 -9.41
CA GLU A 159 16.00 -4.49 -8.00
C GLU A 159 16.64 -5.78 -7.48
N VAL A 160 17.46 -5.63 -6.43
CA VAL A 160 17.95 -6.73 -5.60
C VAL A 160 17.26 -6.62 -4.25
N ILE A 161 16.62 -7.71 -3.82
CA ILE A 161 15.88 -7.74 -2.57
C ILE A 161 16.84 -7.65 -1.39
N HIS A 162 16.62 -6.62 -0.58
CA HIS A 162 17.29 -6.44 0.70
C HIS A 162 16.29 -6.12 1.80
N HIS A 163 16.14 -7.04 2.73
CA HIS A 163 15.33 -6.89 3.95
C HIS A 163 16.20 -6.48 5.13
N ASP A 164 15.62 -5.80 6.12
CA ASP A 164 16.29 -5.61 7.41
C ASP A 164 16.32 -6.95 8.16
N PRO A 165 17.52 -7.55 8.40
CA PRO A 165 17.64 -8.87 9.01
C PRO A 165 17.25 -8.92 10.49
N GLU A 166 17.20 -7.78 11.19
CA GLU A 166 16.92 -7.73 12.63
C GLU A 166 15.43 -7.70 12.95
N HIS A 167 14.58 -7.44 11.96
CA HIS A 167 13.15 -7.19 12.16
C HIS A 167 12.23 -8.08 11.29
N LEU A 168 12.78 -9.15 10.68
CA LEU A 168 12.01 -10.17 9.94
C LEU A 168 11.18 -11.09 10.83
#